data_AF-A0A2V5T911-F1
#
_entry.id   AF-A0A2V5T911-F1
#
_cell.length_a   1.000
_cell.length_b   1.000
_cell.length_c   1.000
_cell.angle_alpha   90.00
_cell.angle_beta   90.00
_cell.angle_gamma   90.00
#
_symmetry.space_group_name_H-M   'P 1'
#
loop_
_entity.id
_entity.type
_entity.pdbx_description
1 polymer ?
#
loop_
_entity_poly.entity_id
_entity_poly.type
_entity_poly.pdbx_seq_one_letter_code
_entity_poly.pdbx_strand_id
1 'polypeptide(L)'
;MSFHPAESKRLLTHTIAEWTCALKYEHLSPEAIQAAKLFWFDSIGCALGGSQQDDAKILLKHYRAMRGGGDGKATTFVSGFKTNPVDAAFLNGHMIRAMDYNDIYWKADPCHPSDLIAAPLALCESEGLGGKDLILATIIAYEIEMRLCEVGRPGVREYGWHHATLSAFAAPVAAGRVLNLTPEQ
;
A
#
# COMPACT_ATOMS: atom_id res chain seq x y z
N MET A 1 -43.76 -23.39 14.73
CA MET A 1 -42.70 -22.91 13.82
C MET A 1 -41.53 -22.49 14.69
N SER A 2 -40.46 -23.29 14.72
CA SER A 2 -39.24 -22.99 15.46
C SER A 2 -38.40 -22.00 14.65
N PHE A 3 -38.24 -20.78 15.18
CA PHE A 3 -37.24 -19.85 14.67
C PHE A 3 -35.85 -20.45 14.94
N HIS A 4 -35.19 -20.93 13.90
CA HIS A 4 -33.75 -21.11 13.93
C HIS A 4 -33.14 -19.71 13.74
N PRO A 5 -32.34 -19.19 14.68
CA PRO A 5 -31.56 -18.00 14.41
C PRO A 5 -30.63 -18.37 13.25
N ALA A 6 -30.76 -17.68 12.12
CA ALA A 6 -29.78 -17.80 11.06
C ALA A 6 -28.42 -17.45 11.67
N GLU A 7 -27.47 -18.38 11.67
CA GLU A 7 -26.06 -18.05 11.91
C GLU A 7 -25.72 -16.89 10.98
N SER A 8 -25.48 -15.72 11.55
CA SER A 8 -25.05 -14.56 10.78
C SER A 8 -23.70 -14.90 10.17
N LYS A 9 -23.66 -15.24 8.88
CA LYS A 9 -22.43 -15.55 8.17
C LYS A 9 -21.45 -14.40 8.36
N ARG A 10 -20.32 -14.69 9.00
CA ARG A 10 -19.22 -13.73 9.16
C ARG A 10 -18.76 -13.25 7.78
N LEU A 11 -18.81 -11.93 7.56
CA LEU A 11 -18.43 -11.33 6.29
C LEU A 11 -16.91 -11.44 6.07
N LEU A 12 -16.50 -11.65 4.81
CA LEU A 12 -15.08 -11.73 4.46
C LEU A 12 -14.32 -10.45 4.84
N THR A 13 -14.95 -9.29 4.68
CA THR A 13 -14.39 -7.99 5.07
C THR A 13 -14.06 -7.94 6.57
N HIS A 14 -14.96 -8.43 7.42
CA HIS A 14 -14.71 -8.51 8.87
C HIS A 14 -13.56 -9.47 9.20
N THR A 15 -13.45 -10.58 8.45
CA THR A 15 -12.33 -11.51 8.61
C THR A 15 -11.00 -10.88 8.24
N ILE A 16 -10.94 -10.10 7.16
CA ILE A 16 -9.75 -9.35 6.76
C ILE A 16 -9.39 -8.30 7.82
N ALA A 17 -10.36 -7.57 8.35
CA ALA A 17 -10.14 -6.53 9.36
C ALA A 17 -9.58 -7.13 10.66
N GLU A 18 -10.19 -8.21 11.18
CA GLU A 18 -9.69 -8.92 12.36
C GLU A 18 -8.28 -9.47 12.15
N TRP A 19 -8.02 -10.11 11.00
CA TRP A 19 -6.68 -10.64 10.68
C TRP A 19 -5.63 -9.52 10.66
N THR A 20 -5.97 -8.40 10.01
CA THR A 20 -5.09 -7.23 9.92
C THR A 20 -4.75 -6.68 11.30
N CYS A 21 -5.75 -6.51 12.17
CA CYS A 21 -5.56 -6.00 13.53
C CYS A 21 -4.79 -6.98 14.43
N ALA A 22 -4.99 -8.28 14.25
CA ALA A 22 -4.34 -9.32 15.05
C ALA A 22 -2.90 -9.63 14.61
N LEU A 23 -2.52 -9.32 13.37
CA LEU A 23 -1.19 -9.60 12.86
C LEU A 23 -0.13 -8.73 13.54
N LYS A 24 0.92 -9.39 14.01
CA LYS A 24 2.08 -8.79 14.67
C LYS A 24 3.34 -9.12 13.90
N TYR A 25 4.36 -8.28 14.05
CA TYR A 25 5.66 -8.48 13.41
C TYR A 25 6.26 -9.85 13.79
N GLU A 26 6.06 -10.29 15.03
CA GLU A 26 6.56 -11.56 15.56
C GLU A 26 5.89 -12.80 14.94
N HIS A 27 4.76 -12.63 14.26
CA HIS A 27 4.10 -13.71 13.52
C HIS A 27 4.70 -13.91 12.12
N LEU A 28 5.52 -12.97 11.64
CA LEU A 28 6.09 -13.01 10.30
C LEU A 28 7.25 -14.00 10.24
N SER A 29 7.29 -14.80 9.17
CA SER A 29 8.44 -15.66 8.93
C SER A 29 9.68 -14.83 8.56
N PRO A 30 10.91 -15.34 8.80
CA PRO A 30 12.13 -14.67 8.36
C PRO A 30 12.15 -14.37 6.85
N GLU A 31 11.57 -15.24 6.04
CA GLU A 31 11.48 -15.11 4.58
C GLU A 31 10.52 -13.99 4.19
N ALA A 32 9.37 -13.86 4.86
CA ALA A 32 8.44 -12.75 4.63
C ALA A 32 9.06 -11.40 4.97
N ILE A 33 9.80 -11.33 6.09
CA ILE A 33 10.55 -10.13 6.48
C ILE A 33 11.62 -9.80 5.43
N GLN A 34 12.34 -10.81 4.94
CA GLN A 34 13.37 -10.61 3.92
C GLN A 34 12.77 -10.16 2.59
N ALA A 35 11.66 -10.75 2.17
CA ALA A 35 10.93 -10.35 0.96
C ALA A 35 10.49 -8.89 1.05
N ALA A 36 9.86 -8.47 2.16
CA ALA A 36 9.44 -7.08 2.37
C ALA A 36 10.61 -6.08 2.25
N LYS A 37 11.79 -6.43 2.77
CA LYS A 37 13.00 -5.60 2.60
C LYS A 37 13.45 -5.50 1.15
N LEU A 38 13.37 -6.60 0.39
CA LEU A 38 13.72 -6.61 -1.03
C LEU A 38 12.72 -5.80 -1.86
N PHE A 39 11.43 -5.86 -1.56
CA PHE A 39 10.41 -5.03 -2.19
C PHE A 39 10.70 -3.54 -2.00
N TRP A 40 11.09 -3.13 -0.79
CA TRP A 40 11.52 -1.77 -0.51
C TRP A 40 12.80 -1.38 -1.23
N PHE A 41 13.79 -2.28 -1.28
CA PHE A 41 15.03 -2.04 -2.02
C PHE A 41 14.76 -1.79 -3.51
N ASP A 42 13.95 -2.65 -4.14
CA ASP A 42 13.51 -2.50 -5.52
C ASP A 42 12.72 -1.20 -5.76
N SER A 43 11.70 -0.96 -4.93
CA SER A 43 10.81 0.19 -5.08
C SER A 43 11.54 1.53 -4.93
N ILE A 44 12.51 1.63 -4.02
CA ILE A 44 13.34 2.83 -3.89
C ILE A 44 14.20 3.00 -5.15
N GLY A 45 14.77 1.93 -5.69
CA GLY A 45 15.51 1.96 -6.96
C GLY A 45 14.64 2.47 -8.13
N CYS A 46 13.42 1.96 -8.24
CA CYS A 46 12.43 2.42 -9.23
C CYS A 46 12.09 3.90 -9.02
N ALA A 47 11.85 4.32 -7.77
CA ALA A 47 11.55 5.71 -7.45
C ALA A 47 12.71 6.67 -7.79
N LEU A 48 13.97 6.25 -7.66
CA LEU A 48 15.10 7.07 -8.07
C LEU A 48 15.06 7.39 -9.57
N GLY A 49 14.85 6.39 -10.42
CA GLY A 49 14.70 6.61 -11.86
C GLY A 49 13.38 7.32 -12.22
N GLY A 50 12.29 6.99 -11.53
CA GLY A 50 10.98 7.61 -11.70
C GLY A 50 10.96 9.09 -11.35
N SER A 51 11.75 9.51 -10.36
CA SER A 51 11.90 10.92 -9.97
C SER A 51 12.46 11.81 -11.10
N GLN A 52 13.12 11.21 -12.09
CA GLN A 52 13.71 11.92 -13.22
C GLN A 52 12.73 12.09 -14.38
N GLN A 53 11.56 11.47 -14.32
CA GLN A 53 10.51 11.60 -15.34
C GLN A 53 9.83 12.97 -15.26
N ASP A 54 9.33 13.45 -16.40
CA ASP A 54 8.77 14.79 -16.49
C ASP A 54 7.45 14.93 -15.73
N ASP A 55 6.64 13.87 -15.69
CA ASP A 55 5.41 13.80 -14.92
C ASP A 55 5.67 13.92 -13.39
N ALA A 56 6.71 13.26 -12.87
CA ALA A 56 7.13 13.37 -11.48
C ALA A 56 7.58 14.81 -11.13
N LYS A 57 8.33 15.46 -12.03
CA LYS A 57 8.74 16.88 -11.87
C LYS A 57 7.53 17.82 -11.90
N ILE A 58 6.58 17.58 -12.80
CA ILE A 58 5.35 18.36 -12.91
C ILE A 58 4.53 18.24 -11.62
N LEU A 59 4.33 17.02 -11.13
CA LEU A 59 3.62 16.75 -9.88
C LEU A 59 4.29 17.45 -8.69
N LEU A 60 5.61 17.29 -8.53
CA LEU A 60 6.34 17.94 -7.45
C LEU A 60 6.21 19.47 -7.51
N LYS A 61 6.32 20.06 -8.71
CA LYS A 61 6.12 21.51 -8.90
C LYS A 61 4.71 21.93 -8.52
N HIS A 62 3.69 21.16 -8.89
CA HIS A 62 2.30 21.43 -8.57
C HIS A 62 2.04 21.41 -7.06
N TYR A 63 2.48 20.35 -6.36
CA TYR A 63 2.27 20.25 -4.91
C TYR A 63 3.07 21.29 -4.11
N ARG A 64 4.28 21.66 -4.55
CA ARG A 64 5.02 22.79 -3.97
C ARG A 64 4.28 24.12 -4.14
N ALA A 65 3.65 24.34 -5.29
CA ALA A 65 2.85 25.55 -5.52
C ALA A 65 1.60 25.60 -4.62
N MET A 66 0.96 24.45 -4.36
CA MET A 66 -0.22 24.37 -3.49
C MET A 66 0.10 24.49 -1.99
N ARG A 67 1.23 23.93 -1.53
CA ARG A 67 1.59 23.82 -0.10
C ARG A 67 2.69 24.78 0.34
N GLY A 68 3.33 25.51 -0.57
CA GLY A 68 4.50 26.34 -0.27
C GLY A 68 5.75 25.51 0.07
N GLY A 69 6.53 25.99 1.05
CA GLY A 69 7.84 25.43 1.42
C GLY A 69 7.83 24.08 2.16
N GLY A 70 6.66 23.55 2.52
CA GLY A 70 6.51 22.24 3.16
C GLY A 70 6.68 22.27 4.68
N ASP A 71 5.59 22.06 5.41
CA ASP A 71 5.51 21.97 6.87
C ASP A 71 4.95 20.61 7.35
N GLY A 72 4.82 19.65 6.44
CA GLY A 72 4.27 18.34 6.73
C GLY A 72 5.24 17.36 7.38
N LYS A 73 4.71 16.20 7.79
CA LYS A 73 5.45 15.17 8.52
C LYS A 73 5.91 13.99 7.66
N ALA A 74 5.58 13.97 6.37
CA ALA A 74 5.96 12.90 5.45
C ALA A 74 6.82 13.46 4.31
N THR A 75 7.85 12.71 3.92
CA THR A 75 8.89 13.14 2.99
C THR A 75 8.67 12.54 1.60
N THR A 76 8.70 13.40 0.59
CA THR A 76 8.74 13.00 -0.81
C THR A 76 10.16 12.56 -1.20
N PHE A 77 10.29 11.42 -1.87
CA PHE A 77 11.56 10.86 -2.32
C PHE A 77 12.37 11.86 -3.14
N VAL A 78 13.69 11.74 -3.04
CA VAL A 78 14.72 12.50 -3.78
C VAL A 78 14.76 14.00 -3.47
N SER A 79 13.63 14.67 -3.58
CA SER A 79 13.51 16.12 -3.40
C SER A 79 13.62 16.59 -1.96
N GLY A 80 13.36 15.70 -0.98
CA GLY A 80 13.28 16.04 0.44
C GLY A 80 12.12 16.96 0.81
N PHE A 81 11.19 17.22 -0.13
CA PHE A 81 10.01 18.04 0.12
C PHE A 81 9.12 17.34 1.16
N LYS A 82 8.71 18.07 2.20
CA LYS A 82 7.84 17.53 3.25
C LYS A 82 6.41 18.04 3.10
N THR A 83 5.44 17.14 3.19
CA THR A 83 4.01 17.43 3.08
C THR A 83 3.19 16.46 3.95
N ASN A 84 1.86 16.55 3.90
CA ASN A 84 0.98 15.61 4.60
C ASN A 84 1.13 14.19 4.01
N PRO A 85 0.82 13.13 4.79
CA PRO A 85 1.07 11.76 4.36
C PRO A 85 0.32 11.35 3.08
N VAL A 86 -0.85 11.94 2.80
CA VAL A 86 -1.60 11.64 1.56
C VAL A 86 -0.87 12.14 0.33
N ASP A 87 -0.46 13.41 0.33
CA ASP A 87 0.28 14.00 -0.79
C ASP A 87 1.66 13.33 -0.96
N ALA A 88 2.35 13.01 0.14
CA ALA A 88 3.63 12.33 0.10
C ALA A 88 3.50 10.91 -0.45
N ALA A 89 2.49 10.14 -0.02
CA ALA A 89 2.19 8.81 -0.55
C ALA A 89 1.92 8.84 -2.05
N PHE A 90 1.13 9.81 -2.52
CA PHE A 90 0.83 9.96 -3.95
C PHE A 90 2.09 10.27 -4.77
N LEU A 91 2.89 11.25 -4.34
CA LEU A 91 4.14 11.62 -5.02
C LEU A 91 5.14 10.45 -5.05
N ASN A 92 5.28 9.75 -3.92
CA ASN A 92 6.19 8.61 -3.79
C ASN A 92 5.73 7.41 -4.61
N GLY A 93 4.44 7.07 -4.55
CA GLY A 93 3.84 6.00 -5.34
C GLY A 93 3.95 6.27 -6.84
N HIS A 94 3.71 7.52 -7.26
CA HIS A 94 3.94 7.92 -8.65
C HIS A 94 5.38 7.66 -9.09
N MET A 95 6.37 8.07 -8.29
CA MET A 95 7.78 7.85 -8.63
C MET A 95 8.13 6.35 -8.69
N ILE A 96 7.61 5.52 -7.79
CA ILE A 96 7.80 4.06 -7.85
C ILE A 96 7.28 3.51 -9.19
N ARG A 97 6.10 3.98 -9.61
CA ARG A 97 5.36 3.42 -10.74
C ARG A 97 5.71 4.00 -12.11
N ALA A 98 6.29 5.20 -12.17
CA ALA A 98 6.42 6.03 -13.38
C ALA A 98 7.09 5.34 -14.57
N MET A 99 8.03 4.42 -14.32
CA MET A 99 8.78 3.73 -15.38
C MET A 99 8.29 2.30 -15.67
N ASP A 100 7.27 1.82 -14.96
CA ASP A 100 6.78 0.43 -15.08
C ASP A 100 7.86 -0.64 -14.81
N TYR A 101 8.79 -0.32 -13.90
CA TYR A 101 9.93 -1.19 -13.53
C TYR A 101 9.78 -1.85 -12.16
N ASN A 102 8.74 -1.47 -11.41
CA ASN A 102 8.48 -1.99 -10.08
C ASN A 102 7.96 -3.43 -10.13
N ASP A 103 8.05 -4.11 -8.97
CA ASP A 103 7.74 -5.52 -8.84
C ASP A 103 6.40 -5.97 -9.44
N ILE A 104 6.30 -7.27 -9.74
CA ILE A 104 5.10 -7.83 -10.35
C ILE A 104 4.72 -9.16 -9.70
N TYR A 105 3.44 -9.31 -9.38
CA TYR A 105 2.84 -10.58 -9.03
C TYR A 105 2.23 -11.22 -10.28
N TRP A 106 2.71 -12.41 -10.66
CA TRP A 106 2.34 -13.06 -11.93
C TRP A 106 1.79 -14.49 -11.79
N LYS A 107 1.27 -14.84 -10.61
CA LYS A 107 0.70 -16.18 -10.36
C LYS A 107 -0.81 -16.26 -10.63
N ALA A 108 -1.55 -15.16 -10.50
CA ALA A 108 -2.98 -15.06 -10.81
C ALA A 108 -3.23 -13.81 -11.69
N ASP A 109 -4.37 -13.13 -11.57
CA ASP A 109 -4.56 -11.85 -12.28
C ASP A 109 -3.40 -10.90 -11.90
N PRO A 110 -2.58 -10.43 -12.85
CA PRO A 110 -1.37 -9.70 -12.53
C PRO A 110 -1.62 -8.39 -11.79
N CYS A 111 -0.74 -8.05 -10.85
CA CYS A 111 -0.70 -6.76 -10.19
C CYS A 111 0.73 -6.34 -9.87
N HIS A 112 0.91 -5.09 -9.47
CA HIS A 112 2.16 -4.53 -8.95
C HIS A 112 1.98 -4.14 -7.48
N PRO A 113 2.21 -5.06 -6.52
CA PRO A 113 1.89 -4.78 -5.12
C PRO A 113 2.70 -3.63 -4.48
N SER A 114 3.87 -3.30 -5.04
CA SER A 114 4.62 -2.11 -4.66
C SER A 114 3.88 -0.79 -4.92
N ASP A 115 2.80 -0.78 -5.74
CA ASP A 115 1.93 0.39 -5.91
C ASP A 115 1.32 0.86 -4.57
N LEU A 116 1.22 -0.04 -3.59
CA LEU A 116 0.60 0.22 -2.29
C LEU A 116 1.55 0.79 -1.22
N ILE A 117 2.87 0.58 -1.34
CA ILE A 117 3.77 0.69 -0.17
C ILE A 117 4.12 2.13 0.21
N ALA A 118 3.94 3.08 -0.70
CA ALA A 118 4.18 4.50 -0.43
C ALA A 118 3.26 5.05 0.68
N ALA A 119 2.02 4.55 0.78
CA ALA A 119 1.07 4.98 1.81
C ALA A 119 1.49 4.54 3.22
N PRO A 120 1.82 3.25 3.48
CA PRO A 120 2.43 2.82 4.73
C PRO A 120 3.67 3.62 5.12
N LEU A 121 4.58 3.91 4.19
CA LEU A 121 5.78 4.69 4.50
C LEU A 121 5.45 6.11 4.96
N ALA A 122 4.60 6.80 4.21
CA ALA A 122 4.24 8.18 4.53
C ALA A 122 3.54 8.29 5.89
N LEU A 123 2.66 7.32 6.21
CA LEU A 123 1.99 7.24 7.51
C LEU A 123 2.95 6.84 8.63
N CYS A 124 3.83 5.86 8.42
CA CYS A 124 4.82 5.49 9.43
C CYS A 124 5.73 6.68 9.76
N GLU A 125 6.17 7.46 8.77
CA GLU A 125 6.93 8.69 9.02
C GLU A 125 6.10 9.73 9.78
N SER A 126 4.82 9.95 9.39
CA SER A 126 3.98 10.96 10.04
C SER A 126 3.65 10.66 11.49
N GLU A 127 3.48 9.37 11.81
CA GLU A 127 3.15 8.85 13.15
C GLU A 127 4.40 8.52 13.99
N GLY A 128 5.61 8.64 13.43
CA GLY A 128 6.87 8.34 14.13
C GLY A 128 7.07 6.85 14.41
N LEU A 129 6.57 5.98 13.54
CA LEU A 129 6.68 4.52 13.65
C LEU A 129 7.96 3.98 13.01
N GLY A 130 8.33 2.75 13.39
CA GLY A 130 9.60 2.15 13.02
C GLY A 130 9.54 1.22 11.81
N GLY A 131 10.71 0.70 11.41
CA GLY A 131 10.82 -0.22 10.27
C GLY A 131 10.07 -1.55 10.46
N LYS A 132 9.82 -1.99 11.70
CA LYS A 132 8.98 -3.17 11.97
C LYS A 132 7.52 -2.91 11.59
N ASP A 133 7.00 -1.75 11.93
CA ASP A 133 5.64 -1.33 11.57
C ASP A 133 5.49 -1.20 10.05
N LEU A 134 6.50 -0.61 9.40
CA LEU A 134 6.55 -0.51 7.94
C LEU A 134 6.55 -1.87 7.26
N ILE A 135 7.41 -2.81 7.70
CA ILE A 135 7.46 -4.17 7.15
C ILE A 135 6.12 -4.88 7.32
N LEU A 136 5.51 -4.77 8.50
CA LEU A 136 4.23 -5.39 8.78
C LEU A 136 3.12 -4.83 7.87
N ALA A 137 3.06 -3.52 7.69
CA ALA A 137 2.09 -2.86 6.82
C ALA A 137 2.32 -3.19 5.33
N THR A 138 3.57 -3.28 4.88
CA THR A 138 3.93 -3.75 3.52
C THR A 138 3.41 -5.17 3.28
N ILE A 139 3.61 -6.09 4.23
CA ILE A 139 3.15 -7.47 4.08
C ILE A 139 1.62 -7.54 4.03
N ILE A 140 0.92 -6.75 4.85
CA ILE A 140 -0.54 -6.66 4.81
C ILE A 140 -1.02 -6.16 3.44
N ALA A 141 -0.40 -5.10 2.90
CA ALA A 141 -0.75 -4.59 1.57
C ALA A 141 -0.63 -5.68 0.50
N TYR A 142 0.51 -6.39 0.47
CA TYR A 142 0.79 -7.44 -0.51
C TYR A 142 -0.17 -8.62 -0.37
N GLU A 143 -0.36 -9.12 0.85
CA GLU A 143 -1.24 -10.27 1.11
C GLU A 143 -2.67 -9.99 0.63
N ILE A 144 -3.23 -8.82 0.97
CA ILE A 144 -4.60 -8.47 0.61
C ILE A 144 -4.76 -8.32 -0.90
N GLU A 145 -3.87 -7.59 -1.57
CA GLU A 145 -3.97 -7.42 -3.02
C GLU A 145 -3.80 -8.75 -3.77
N MET A 146 -2.80 -9.57 -3.40
CA MET A 146 -2.58 -10.87 -4.03
C MET A 146 -3.78 -11.81 -3.81
N ARG A 147 -4.43 -11.79 -2.64
CA ARG A 147 -5.67 -12.53 -2.38
C ARG A 147 -6.81 -12.08 -3.29
N LEU A 148 -6.94 -10.77 -3.53
CA LEU A 148 -7.94 -10.23 -4.46
C LEU A 148 -7.67 -10.69 -5.89
N CYS A 149 -6.41 -10.71 -6.32
CA CYS A 149 -6.00 -11.27 -7.61
C CYS A 149 -6.29 -12.77 -7.76
N GLU A 150 -6.16 -13.55 -6.69
CA GLU A 150 -6.43 -15.00 -6.73
C GLU A 150 -7.92 -15.34 -6.79
N VAL A 151 -8.78 -14.54 -6.14
CA VAL A 151 -10.23 -14.76 -6.07
C VAL A 151 -10.99 -14.17 -7.27
N GLY A 152 -10.48 -13.08 -7.85
CA GLY A 152 -11.04 -12.46 -9.05
C GLY A 152 -10.87 -13.36 -10.27
N ARG A 153 -11.91 -14.10 -10.67
CA ARG A 153 -11.93 -14.91 -11.89
C ARG A 153 -13.00 -14.40 -12.86
N PRO A 154 -12.68 -14.22 -14.15
CA PRO A 154 -11.41 -14.48 -14.84
C PRO A 154 -10.27 -13.48 -14.51
N GLY A 155 -10.55 -12.41 -13.78
CA GLY A 155 -9.62 -11.32 -13.43
C GLY A 155 -10.25 -9.98 -13.81
N VAL A 156 -9.90 -8.88 -13.14
CA VAL A 156 -10.49 -7.57 -13.46
C VAL A 156 -10.00 -7.05 -14.81
N ARG A 157 -8.79 -7.44 -15.22
CA ARG A 157 -8.19 -7.10 -16.52
C ARG A 157 -8.94 -7.70 -17.70
N GLU A 158 -9.49 -8.90 -17.53
CA GLU A 158 -10.35 -9.56 -18.52
C GLU A 158 -11.68 -8.82 -18.74
N TYR A 159 -12.06 -7.95 -17.79
CA TYR A 159 -13.20 -7.04 -17.92
C TYR A 159 -12.78 -5.61 -18.35
N GLY A 160 -11.51 -5.41 -18.72
CA GLY A 160 -10.98 -4.12 -19.17
C GLY A 160 -10.55 -3.16 -18.05
N TRP A 161 -10.52 -3.61 -16.79
CA TRP A 161 -10.06 -2.79 -15.67
C TRP A 161 -8.57 -2.99 -15.38
N HIS A 162 -7.88 -1.92 -15.01
CA HIS A 162 -6.49 -2.00 -14.54
C HIS A 162 -6.42 -2.63 -13.14
N HIS A 163 -5.36 -3.38 -12.83
CA HIS A 163 -5.20 -4.04 -11.51
C HIS A 163 -5.22 -3.06 -10.34
N ALA A 164 -4.81 -1.80 -10.58
CA ALA A 164 -4.88 -0.72 -9.58
C ALA A 164 -6.29 -0.55 -8.96
N THR A 165 -7.33 -1.02 -9.65
CA THR A 165 -8.69 -1.11 -9.11
C THR A 165 -8.75 -1.98 -7.85
N LEU A 166 -8.00 -3.08 -7.80
CA LEU A 166 -7.87 -3.95 -6.63
C LEU A 166 -7.04 -3.29 -5.53
N SER A 167 -5.97 -2.59 -5.90
CA SER A 167 -5.12 -1.86 -4.96
C SER A 167 -5.93 -0.81 -4.18
N ALA A 168 -6.94 -0.19 -4.78
CA ALA A 168 -7.86 0.73 -4.10
C ALA A 168 -8.62 0.09 -2.92
N PHE A 169 -8.87 -1.22 -2.96
CA PHE A 169 -9.49 -1.97 -1.84
C PHE A 169 -8.45 -2.42 -0.80
N ALA A 170 -7.19 -2.65 -1.20
CA ALA A 170 -6.13 -3.09 -0.30
C ALA A 170 -5.47 -1.94 0.48
N ALA A 171 -5.31 -0.76 -0.14
CA ALA A 171 -4.62 0.38 0.45
C ALA A 171 -5.20 0.82 1.82
N PRO A 172 -6.54 0.93 2.00
CA PRO A 172 -7.12 1.30 3.28
C PRO A 172 -6.81 0.29 4.40
N VAL A 173 -6.67 -1.00 4.08
CA VAL A 173 -6.37 -2.04 5.08
C VAL A 173 -4.95 -1.85 5.65
N ALA A 174 -3.97 -1.60 4.77
CA ALA A 174 -2.60 -1.31 5.20
C ALA A 174 -2.51 0.03 5.97
N ALA A 175 -3.20 1.07 5.50
CA ALA A 175 -3.26 2.36 6.20
C ALA A 175 -3.91 2.23 7.59
N GLY A 176 -5.03 1.51 7.69
CA GLY A 176 -5.72 1.25 8.95
C GLY A 176 -4.84 0.51 9.95
N ARG A 177 -4.00 -0.42 9.48
CA ARG A 177 -3.00 -1.05 10.35
C ARG A 177 -2.01 -0.06 10.94
N VAL A 178 -1.48 0.85 10.12
CA VAL A 178 -0.49 1.85 10.53
C VAL A 178 -1.10 2.85 11.52
N LEU A 179 -2.35 3.24 11.28
CA LEU A 179 -3.13 4.13 12.14
C LEU A 179 -3.68 3.45 13.41
N ASN A 180 -3.40 2.15 13.61
CA ASN A 180 -3.87 1.36 14.74
C ASN A 180 -5.40 1.42 14.93
N LEU A 181 -6.13 1.27 13.83
CA LEU A 181 -7.60 1.23 13.83
C LEU A 181 -8.14 -0.11 14.38
N THR A 182 -9.41 -0.11 14.79
CA THR A 182 -10.12 -1.32 15.22
C THR A 182 -10.74 -2.07 14.03
N PRO A 183 -11.16 -3.34 14.18
CA PRO A 183 -11.83 -4.07 13.10
C PRO A 183 -13.11 -3.40 12.56
N GLU A 184 -13.75 -2.54 13.36
CA GLU A 184 -14.96 -1.80 13.00
C GLU A 184 -14.71 -0.50 12.22
N GLN A 185 -13.49 0.04 12.26
CA GLN A 185 -13.09 1.30 11.62
C GLN A 185 -12.50 1.06 10.22
#